data_AF-A0A7T1I658-F1
#
_entry.id   AF-A0A7T1I658-F1
#
_cell.length_a   1.000
_cell.length_b   1.000
_cell.length_c   1.000
_cell.angle_alpha   90.00
_cell.angle_beta   90.00
_cell.angle_gamma   90.00
#
_symmetry.space_group_name_H-M   'P 1'
#
loop_
_entity.id
_entity.type
_entity.pdbx_description
1 polymer ?
#
loop_
_entity_poly.entity_id
_entity_poly.type
_entity_poly.pdbx_seq_one_letter_code
_entity_poly.pdbx_strand_id
1 'polypeptide(L)'
;MPVNTAALKTFAPAMRRQLLEAVGRKLDLLLHSQTPDTLSTYAKQIAELREHDAENREQLLERAAYTWFNRLCALRYLDARGWNPFGCKVLMPAGEGETQPELLKLMRAGSLPAALKGHTNESRLHGLLDGQIQTAIPGADPQGEVYRELVLATCRFYHELLPNLFEGLDDASELLLPDDLLSEGSIAGSFRREISDDDCQDVEILGWLYQFYIAEKKDEVMARKKAVPTEDIPAVTQLFTPHWIVRYLVENSLGRLWLLNRPSSGLKAQMPYYIDGEAETDFLKINKPEEIKVLDPACGSGHMLTYAFDLLSLIYEEEGYAPSEIPGLILQNNLYGLEICPRATQLAQLALLLKSREQSRRFFQPEQLVRPQILELQDVRIKGEELNDYIEALGLEELVSVQGP
;
A
#
# COMPACT_ATOMS: atom_id res chain seq x y z
N MET A 1 10.48 19.93 0.52
CA MET A 1 10.36 20.38 1.92
C MET A 1 10.13 19.13 2.78
N PRO A 2 10.56 19.09 4.05
CA PRO A 2 10.26 17.94 4.90
C PRO A 2 8.73 17.79 5.06
N VAL A 3 8.25 16.55 5.11
CA VAL A 3 6.84 16.20 5.31
C VAL A 3 6.30 16.89 6.57
N ASN A 4 5.10 17.48 6.50
CA ASN A 4 4.44 18.13 7.64
C ASN A 4 3.86 17.09 8.62
N THR A 5 4.74 16.44 9.38
CA THR A 5 4.38 15.39 10.34
C THR A 5 3.40 15.86 11.42
N ALA A 6 3.37 17.16 11.75
CA ALA A 6 2.46 17.72 12.73
C ALA A 6 1.00 17.65 12.27
N ALA A 7 0.72 18.03 11.02
CA ALA A 7 -0.62 17.92 10.43
C ALA A 7 -1.04 16.44 10.33
N LEU A 8 -0.15 15.57 9.86
CA LEU A 8 -0.43 14.13 9.72
C LEU A 8 -0.74 13.45 11.05
N LYS A 9 -0.08 13.87 12.14
CA LYS A 9 -0.29 13.36 13.49
C LYS A 9 -1.70 13.66 14.03
N THR A 10 -2.33 14.74 13.57
CA THR A 10 -3.73 15.04 13.88
C THR A 10 -4.68 14.39 12.90
N PHE A 11 -4.37 14.42 11.61
CA PHE A 11 -5.20 13.91 10.53
C PHE A 11 -5.44 12.40 10.63
N ALA A 12 -4.38 11.58 10.71
CA ALA A 12 -4.52 10.13 10.54
C ALA A 12 -5.36 9.45 11.64
N PRO A 13 -5.22 9.77 12.95
CA PRO A 13 -6.11 9.24 13.98
C PRO A 13 -7.57 9.70 13.80
N ALA A 14 -7.78 10.96 13.42
CA ALA A 14 -9.13 11.49 13.16
C ALA A 14 -9.78 10.77 11.97
N MET A 15 -9.02 10.55 10.89
CA MET A 15 -9.45 9.82 9.70
C MET A 15 -9.78 8.36 10.04
N ARG A 16 -8.98 7.70 10.90
CA ARG A 16 -9.29 6.35 11.40
C ARG A 16 -10.67 6.28 12.04
N ARG A 17 -10.98 7.19 12.97
CA ARG A 17 -12.30 7.24 13.62
C ARG A 17 -13.42 7.47 12.60
N GLN A 18 -13.24 8.43 11.69
CA GLN A 18 -14.23 8.74 10.65
C GLN A 18 -14.49 7.55 9.72
N LEU A 19 -13.44 6.83 9.33
CA LEU A 19 -13.55 5.63 8.49
C LEU A 19 -14.25 4.49 9.23
N LEU A 20 -13.87 4.19 10.48
CA LEU A 20 -14.55 3.16 11.29
C LEU A 20 -16.05 3.46 11.43
N GLU A 21 -16.40 4.72 11.69
CA GLU A 21 -17.79 5.15 11.81
C GLU A 21 -18.55 5.06 10.49
N ALA A 22 -17.95 5.53 9.39
CA ALA A 22 -18.56 5.51 8.07
C ALA A 22 -18.74 4.09 7.51
N VAL A 23 -17.72 3.24 7.66
CA VAL A 23 -17.78 1.82 7.30
C VAL A 23 -18.80 1.09 8.17
N GLY A 24 -18.85 1.37 9.47
CA GLY A 24 -19.84 0.79 10.38
C GLY A 24 -21.28 1.11 9.96
N ARG A 25 -21.57 2.38 9.66
CA ARG A 25 -22.88 2.78 9.12
C ARG A 25 -23.19 2.09 7.80
N LYS A 26 -22.21 1.98 6.91
CA LYS A 26 -22.39 1.34 5.61
C LYS A 26 -22.67 -0.15 5.75
N LEU A 27 -21.94 -0.84 6.62
CA LEU A 27 -22.18 -2.23 6.96
C LEU A 27 -23.60 -2.42 7.50
N ASP A 28 -24.02 -1.62 8.48
CA ASP A 28 -25.37 -1.72 9.04
C ASP A 28 -26.45 -1.52 7.98
N LEU A 29 -26.28 -0.54 7.08
CA LEU A 29 -27.20 -0.34 5.97
C LEU A 29 -27.28 -1.58 5.07
N LEU A 30 -26.13 -2.16 4.68
CA LEU A 30 -26.09 -3.32 3.80
C LEU A 30 -26.72 -4.57 4.44
N LEU A 31 -26.46 -4.81 5.73
CA LEU A 31 -26.95 -6.00 6.43
C LEU A 31 -28.48 -5.98 6.63
N HIS A 32 -29.07 -4.78 6.77
CA HIS A 32 -30.50 -4.59 7.06
C HIS A 32 -31.35 -4.16 5.86
N SER A 33 -30.74 -3.65 4.79
CA SER A 33 -31.48 -3.20 3.60
C SER A 33 -31.98 -4.37 2.75
N GLN A 34 -33.22 -4.24 2.27
CA GLN A 34 -33.87 -5.20 1.37
C GLN A 34 -34.14 -4.54 0.00
N THR A 35 -33.10 -4.00 -0.60
CA THR A 35 -33.15 -3.47 -1.98
C THR A 35 -33.00 -4.60 -2.99
N PRO A 36 -33.45 -4.44 -4.24
CA PRO A 36 -33.19 -5.42 -5.30
C PRO A 36 -31.71 -5.77 -5.43
N ASP A 37 -30.83 -4.78 -5.32
CA ASP A 37 -29.38 -4.97 -5.39
C ASP A 37 -28.85 -5.79 -4.20
N THR A 38 -29.30 -5.49 -2.97
CA THR A 38 -28.88 -6.26 -1.78
C THR A 38 -29.46 -7.66 -1.71
N LEU A 39 -30.56 -7.93 -2.42
CA LEU A 39 -31.21 -9.24 -2.46
C LEU A 39 -30.81 -10.10 -3.66
N SER A 40 -30.21 -9.52 -4.70
CA SER A 40 -29.83 -10.23 -5.92
C SER A 40 -28.39 -9.96 -6.33
N THR A 41 -28.10 -8.76 -6.86
CA THR A 41 -26.79 -8.36 -7.41
C THR A 41 -25.64 -8.62 -6.43
N TYR A 42 -25.82 -8.26 -5.16
CA TYR A 42 -24.80 -8.34 -4.11
C TYR A 42 -25.12 -9.38 -3.03
N ALA A 43 -26.02 -10.32 -3.30
CA ALA A 43 -26.52 -11.24 -2.29
C ALA A 43 -25.42 -12.12 -1.65
N LYS A 44 -24.47 -12.58 -2.47
CA LYS A 44 -23.34 -13.41 -2.01
C LYS A 44 -22.42 -12.62 -1.08
N GLN A 45 -22.07 -11.41 -1.49
CA GLN A 45 -21.21 -10.48 -0.77
C GLN A 45 -21.79 -10.10 0.58
N ILE A 46 -23.10 -9.83 0.62
CA ILE A 46 -23.78 -9.50 1.86
C ILE A 46 -23.87 -10.72 2.78
N ALA A 47 -23.96 -11.93 2.24
CA ALA A 47 -23.87 -13.15 3.05
C ALA A 47 -22.46 -13.31 3.66
N GLU A 48 -21.40 -13.08 2.89
CA GLU A 48 -20.01 -13.08 3.38
C GLU A 48 -19.80 -12.00 4.47
N LEU A 49 -20.32 -10.79 4.27
CA LEU A 49 -20.29 -9.73 5.29
C LEU A 49 -21.05 -10.11 6.56
N ARG A 50 -22.20 -10.81 6.46
CA ARG A 50 -22.94 -11.32 7.63
C ARG A 50 -22.14 -12.34 8.42
N GLU A 51 -21.45 -13.25 7.74
CA GLU A 51 -20.62 -14.26 8.37
C GLU A 51 -19.47 -13.61 9.13
N HIS A 52 -18.71 -12.73 8.47
CA HIS A 52 -17.60 -12.02 9.11
C HIS A 52 -18.03 -11.08 10.25
N ASP A 53 -19.18 -10.40 10.13
CA ASP A 53 -19.75 -9.58 11.20
C ASP A 53 -20.11 -10.43 12.43
N ALA A 54 -20.67 -11.62 12.21
CA ALA A 54 -21.01 -12.56 13.27
C ALA A 54 -19.77 -13.21 13.93
N GLU A 55 -18.70 -13.44 13.17
CA GLU A 55 -17.42 -13.94 13.68
C GLU A 55 -16.71 -12.88 14.53
N ASN A 56 -16.45 -11.70 13.96
CA ASN A 56 -15.76 -10.61 14.62
C ASN A 56 -15.99 -9.26 13.91
N ARG A 57 -17.09 -8.59 14.27
CA ARG A 57 -17.42 -7.25 13.76
C ARG A 57 -16.30 -6.22 13.92
N GLU A 58 -15.64 -6.16 15.08
CA GLU A 58 -14.57 -5.16 15.31
C GLU A 58 -13.44 -5.35 14.27
N GLN A 59 -13.01 -6.60 14.08
CA GLN A 59 -11.97 -6.93 13.11
C GLN A 59 -12.39 -6.64 11.67
N LEU A 60 -13.65 -6.92 11.30
CA LEU A 60 -14.19 -6.58 9.98
C LEU A 60 -14.13 -5.07 9.72
N LEU A 61 -14.58 -4.26 10.68
CA LEU A 61 -14.55 -2.80 10.57
C LEU A 61 -13.13 -2.25 10.49
N GLU A 62 -12.21 -2.74 11.33
CA GLU A 62 -10.79 -2.36 11.28
C GLU A 62 -10.16 -2.71 9.93
N ARG A 63 -10.42 -3.92 9.42
CA ARG A 63 -9.90 -4.37 8.12
C ARG A 63 -10.39 -3.46 6.99
N ALA A 64 -11.69 -3.20 6.93
CA ALA A 64 -12.30 -2.37 5.88
C ALA A 64 -11.87 -0.90 5.98
N ALA A 65 -11.89 -0.31 7.18
CA ALA A 65 -11.45 1.07 7.41
C ALA A 65 -9.99 1.26 7.00
N TYR A 66 -9.11 0.34 7.40
CA TYR A 66 -7.70 0.41 7.06
C TYR A 66 -7.48 0.26 5.56
N THR A 67 -8.16 -0.69 4.92
CA THR A 67 -8.08 -0.90 3.46
C THR A 67 -8.43 0.40 2.71
N TRP A 68 -9.51 1.07 3.09
CA TRP A 68 -9.90 2.34 2.48
C TRP A 68 -8.94 3.48 2.80
N PHE A 69 -8.40 3.52 4.03
CA PHE A 69 -7.34 4.47 4.38
C PHE A 69 -6.13 4.33 3.44
N ASN A 70 -5.59 3.11 3.28
CA ASN A 70 -4.44 2.83 2.42
C ASN A 70 -4.71 3.22 0.96
N ARG A 71 -5.86 2.83 0.42
CA ARG A 71 -6.24 3.13 -0.97
C ARG A 71 -6.36 4.63 -1.20
N LEU A 72 -7.00 5.37 -0.29
CA LEU A 72 -7.13 6.82 -0.40
C LEU A 72 -5.79 7.54 -0.22
N CYS A 73 -4.90 7.07 0.67
CA CYS A 73 -3.52 7.55 0.77
C CYS A 73 -2.78 7.37 -0.57
N ALA A 74 -2.86 6.17 -1.16
CA ALA A 74 -2.21 5.87 -2.44
C ALA A 74 -2.74 6.76 -3.57
N LEU A 75 -4.07 6.89 -3.70
CA LEU A 75 -4.69 7.76 -4.71
C LEU A 75 -4.31 9.23 -4.51
N ARG A 76 -4.29 9.73 -3.27
CA ARG A 76 -3.88 11.11 -2.97
C ARG A 76 -2.42 11.35 -3.37
N TYR A 77 -1.54 10.39 -3.09
CA TYR A 77 -0.13 10.45 -3.47
C TYR A 77 0.04 10.45 -5.00
N LEU A 78 -0.65 9.55 -5.69
CA LEU A 78 -0.62 9.46 -7.16
C LEU A 78 -1.14 10.74 -7.83
N ASP A 79 -2.18 11.35 -7.27
CA ASP A 79 -2.71 12.63 -7.73
C ASP A 79 -1.71 13.78 -7.55
N ALA A 80 -1.05 13.87 -6.38
CA ALA A 80 -0.04 14.89 -6.12
C ALA A 80 1.13 14.80 -7.11
N ARG A 81 1.54 13.58 -7.42
CA ARG A 81 2.66 13.33 -8.32
C ARG A 81 2.28 13.38 -9.80
N GLY A 82 1.00 13.38 -10.12
CA GLY A 82 0.50 13.23 -11.49
C GLY A 82 0.91 11.88 -12.10
N TRP A 83 0.92 10.81 -11.29
CA TRP A 83 1.45 9.50 -11.67
C TRP A 83 0.38 8.47 -12.05
N ASN A 84 -0.90 8.84 -12.00
CA ASN A 84 -1.96 7.98 -12.53
C ASN A 84 -1.69 7.63 -14.01
N PRO A 85 -1.56 6.35 -14.39
CA PRO A 85 -1.23 5.94 -15.76
C PRO A 85 -2.25 6.39 -16.81
N PHE A 86 -3.49 6.63 -16.39
CA PHE A 86 -4.59 7.11 -17.23
C PHE A 86 -4.65 8.64 -17.34
N GLY A 87 -3.70 9.37 -16.74
CA GLY A 87 -3.44 10.77 -17.06
C GLY A 87 -4.37 11.81 -16.41
N CYS A 88 -5.18 11.43 -15.43
CA CYS A 88 -6.02 12.37 -14.67
C CYS A 88 -5.96 12.10 -13.17
N LYS A 89 -6.33 13.10 -12.36
CA LYS A 89 -6.47 12.99 -10.91
C LYS A 89 -7.80 12.32 -10.54
N VAL A 90 -7.79 11.59 -9.43
CA VAL A 90 -8.92 10.78 -8.97
C VAL A 90 -9.64 11.48 -7.82
N LEU A 91 -8.90 11.87 -6.78
CA LEU A 91 -9.40 12.55 -5.59
C LEU A 91 -9.39 14.06 -5.75
N MET A 92 -8.40 14.59 -6.45
CA MET A 92 -8.14 16.03 -6.57
C MET A 92 -8.78 16.64 -7.83
N PRO A 93 -9.11 17.95 -7.80
CA PRO A 93 -9.51 18.69 -9.00
C PRO A 93 -8.35 18.86 -10.00
N ALA A 94 -8.69 19.19 -11.25
CA ALA A 94 -7.72 19.34 -12.34
C ALA A 94 -6.77 20.52 -12.14
N GLY A 95 -7.28 21.63 -11.58
CA GLY A 95 -6.53 22.86 -11.38
C GLY A 95 -7.04 23.69 -10.21
N GLU A 96 -6.27 24.73 -9.87
CA GLU A 96 -6.62 25.67 -8.79
C GLU A 96 -7.95 26.38 -9.07
N GLY A 97 -8.79 26.51 -8.02
CA GLY A 97 -10.11 27.14 -8.11
C GLY A 97 -11.24 26.21 -8.55
N GLU A 98 -10.93 24.98 -8.97
CA GLU A 98 -11.93 23.93 -9.18
C GLU A 98 -12.19 23.16 -7.87
N THR A 99 -13.44 22.77 -7.62
CA THR A 99 -13.84 22.03 -6.41
C THR A 99 -14.19 20.58 -6.67
N GLN A 100 -14.50 20.23 -7.93
CA GLN A 100 -14.88 18.87 -8.31
C GLN A 100 -13.66 18.02 -8.66
N PRO A 101 -13.62 16.74 -8.27
CA PRO A 101 -12.57 15.82 -8.69
C PRO A 101 -12.46 15.73 -10.23
N GLU A 102 -11.23 15.71 -10.75
CA GLU A 102 -10.97 15.73 -12.20
C GLU A 102 -11.64 14.55 -12.92
N LEU A 103 -11.53 13.34 -12.37
CA LEU A 103 -12.14 12.14 -12.96
C LEU A 103 -13.68 12.26 -13.08
N LEU A 104 -14.35 12.84 -12.09
CA LEU A 104 -15.81 13.09 -12.17
C LEU A 104 -16.12 14.10 -13.27
N LYS A 105 -15.34 15.18 -13.37
CA LYS A 105 -15.50 16.21 -14.41
C LYS A 105 -15.34 15.59 -15.80
N LEU A 106 -14.34 14.73 -16.01
CA LEU A 106 -14.11 14.02 -17.27
C LEU A 106 -15.28 13.08 -17.61
N MET A 107 -15.77 12.32 -16.64
CA MET A 107 -16.93 11.44 -16.84
C MET A 107 -18.17 12.24 -17.27
N ARG A 108 -18.45 13.37 -16.62
CA ARG A 108 -19.58 14.27 -16.98
C ARG A 108 -19.44 14.87 -18.37
N ALA A 109 -18.21 15.07 -18.85
CA ALA A 109 -17.92 15.54 -20.20
C ALA A 109 -17.90 14.40 -21.25
N GLY A 110 -18.26 13.17 -20.89
CA GLY A 110 -18.22 12.01 -21.80
C GLY A 110 -16.80 11.59 -22.20
N SER A 111 -15.80 11.97 -21.39
CA SER A 111 -14.37 11.77 -21.67
C SER A 111 -13.71 10.86 -20.64
N LEU A 112 -14.40 9.78 -20.24
CA LEU A 112 -13.85 8.77 -19.32
C LEU A 112 -12.55 8.17 -19.91
N PRO A 113 -11.43 8.14 -19.17
CA PRO A 113 -10.19 7.56 -19.65
C PRO A 113 -10.36 6.13 -20.14
N ALA A 114 -9.80 5.79 -21.30
CA ALA A 114 -9.98 4.49 -21.95
C ALA A 114 -9.58 3.31 -21.04
N ALA A 115 -8.53 3.48 -20.24
CA ALA A 115 -8.07 2.47 -19.28
C ALA A 115 -9.12 2.13 -18.21
N LEU A 116 -10.02 3.06 -17.85
CA LEU A 116 -11.04 2.82 -16.83
C LEU A 116 -12.33 2.20 -17.39
N LYS A 117 -12.53 2.21 -18.71
CA LYS A 117 -13.74 1.69 -19.35
C LYS A 117 -13.95 0.20 -19.12
N GLY A 118 -12.87 -0.57 -18.98
CA GLY A 118 -12.93 -2.00 -18.66
C GLY A 118 -13.32 -2.30 -17.21
N HIS A 119 -13.29 -1.29 -16.32
CA HIS A 119 -13.48 -1.47 -14.88
C HIS A 119 -14.78 -0.85 -14.35
N THR A 120 -15.58 -0.27 -15.23
CA THR A 120 -16.87 0.36 -14.91
C THR A 120 -17.91 0.18 -16.02
N ASN A 121 -19.15 0.54 -15.75
CA ASN A 121 -20.23 0.53 -16.75
C ASN A 121 -20.59 1.98 -17.12
N GLU A 122 -19.95 2.49 -18.17
CA GLU A 122 -20.13 3.87 -18.65
C GLU A 122 -21.60 4.22 -18.96
N SER A 123 -22.35 3.27 -19.55
CA SER A 123 -23.79 3.44 -19.82
C SER A 123 -24.61 3.62 -18.53
N ARG A 124 -24.28 2.87 -17.47
CA ARG A 124 -24.92 3.03 -16.16
C ARG A 124 -24.58 4.39 -15.54
N LEU A 125 -23.32 4.82 -15.62
CA LEU A 125 -22.89 6.11 -15.08
C LEU A 125 -23.61 7.28 -15.78
N HIS A 126 -23.72 7.26 -17.11
CA HIS A 126 -24.52 8.24 -17.84
C HIS A 126 -26.01 8.17 -17.47
N GLY A 127 -26.57 6.96 -17.37
CA GLY A 127 -27.96 6.78 -16.94
C GLY A 127 -28.25 7.38 -15.56
N LEU A 128 -27.32 7.29 -14.62
CA LEU A 128 -27.42 7.98 -13.32
C LEU A 128 -27.36 9.50 -13.45
N LEU A 129 -26.38 10.03 -14.20
CA LEU A 129 -26.22 11.47 -14.40
C LEU A 129 -27.42 12.12 -15.09
N ASP A 130 -28.02 11.42 -16.04
CA ASP A 130 -29.17 11.89 -16.82
C ASP A 130 -30.53 11.60 -16.12
N GLY A 131 -30.51 10.95 -14.95
CA GLY A 131 -31.70 10.59 -14.18
C GLY A 131 -32.55 9.46 -14.78
N GLN A 132 -32.01 8.74 -15.78
CA GLN A 132 -32.66 7.55 -16.36
C GLN A 132 -32.59 6.34 -15.44
N ILE A 133 -31.55 6.27 -14.62
CA ILE A 133 -31.34 5.27 -13.58
C ILE A 133 -31.46 5.97 -12.24
N GLN A 134 -32.23 5.39 -11.31
CA GLN A 134 -32.34 5.89 -9.95
C GLN A 134 -31.08 5.50 -9.15
N THR A 135 -30.70 6.35 -8.21
CA THR A 135 -29.62 6.05 -7.27
C THR A 135 -29.98 4.85 -6.39
N ALA A 136 -28.97 4.11 -5.95
CA ALA A 136 -29.13 2.93 -5.10
C ALA A 136 -29.79 3.29 -3.76
N ILE A 137 -29.53 4.49 -3.25
CA ILE A 137 -30.18 5.06 -2.07
C ILE A 137 -31.20 6.12 -2.55
N PRO A 138 -32.51 5.91 -2.31
CA PRO A 138 -33.54 6.85 -2.75
C PRO A 138 -33.27 8.28 -2.26
N GLY A 139 -33.23 9.23 -3.20
CA GLY A 139 -33.00 10.65 -2.92
C GLY A 139 -31.53 11.04 -2.71
N ALA A 140 -30.58 10.11 -2.86
CA ALA A 140 -29.15 10.43 -2.88
C ALA A 140 -28.75 11.20 -4.14
N ASP A 141 -27.64 11.93 -4.06
CA ASP A 141 -27.07 12.68 -5.18
C ASP A 141 -26.47 11.73 -6.23
N PRO A 142 -26.97 11.74 -7.49
CA PRO A 142 -26.42 10.91 -8.56
C PRO A 142 -24.94 11.16 -8.85
N GLN A 143 -24.44 12.40 -8.67
CA GLN A 143 -23.03 12.69 -8.88
C GLN A 143 -22.15 12.00 -7.83
N GLY A 144 -22.60 11.97 -6.58
CA GLY A 144 -21.95 11.23 -5.49
C GLY A 144 -21.81 9.75 -5.80
N GLU A 145 -22.89 9.11 -6.25
CA GLU A 145 -22.87 7.68 -6.61
C GLU A 145 -21.97 7.41 -7.82
N VAL A 146 -22.03 8.25 -8.86
CA VAL A 146 -21.13 8.15 -10.02
C VAL A 146 -19.68 8.29 -9.59
N TYR A 147 -19.36 9.25 -8.73
CA TYR A 147 -18.00 9.43 -8.24
C TYR A 147 -17.50 8.24 -7.42
N ARG A 148 -18.36 7.66 -6.57
CA ARG A 148 -18.05 6.44 -5.84
C ARG A 148 -17.70 5.28 -6.79
N GLU A 149 -18.49 5.08 -7.84
CA GLU A 149 -18.21 4.05 -8.86
C GLU A 149 -16.90 4.32 -9.63
N LEU A 150 -16.55 5.58 -9.87
CA LEU A 150 -15.28 5.95 -10.50
C LEU A 150 -14.07 5.65 -9.59
N VAL A 151 -14.20 5.87 -8.28
CA VAL A 151 -13.16 5.49 -7.31
C VAL A 151 -13.00 3.97 -7.26
N LEU A 152 -14.11 3.21 -7.26
CA LEU A 152 -14.06 1.74 -7.34
C LEU A 152 -13.41 1.25 -8.63
N ALA A 153 -13.78 1.82 -9.77
CA ALA A 153 -13.18 1.52 -11.07
C ALA A 153 -11.66 1.77 -11.07
N THR A 154 -11.23 2.84 -10.41
CA THR A 154 -9.81 3.15 -10.23
C THR A 154 -9.11 2.10 -9.36
N CYS A 155 -9.73 1.66 -8.26
CA CYS A 155 -9.17 0.59 -7.42
C CYS A 155 -9.08 -0.74 -8.18
N ARG A 156 -10.09 -1.08 -9.01
CA ARG A 156 -10.06 -2.27 -9.89
C ARG A 156 -8.95 -2.19 -10.93
N PHE A 157 -8.75 -1.03 -11.56
CA PHE A 157 -7.62 -0.80 -12.47
C PHE A 157 -6.28 -1.06 -11.77
N TYR A 158 -6.10 -0.52 -10.56
CA TYR A 158 -4.87 -0.73 -9.82
C TYR A 158 -4.73 -2.15 -9.25
N HIS A 159 -5.83 -2.88 -9.04
CA HIS A 159 -5.75 -4.31 -8.68
C HIS A 159 -5.08 -5.13 -9.79
N GLU A 160 -5.43 -4.91 -11.07
CA GLU A 160 -4.77 -5.62 -12.16
C GLU A 160 -3.27 -5.32 -12.23
N LEU A 161 -2.91 -4.06 -12.00
CA LEU A 161 -1.53 -3.62 -11.97
C LEU A 161 -0.79 -4.20 -10.75
N LEU A 162 -1.41 -4.09 -9.58
CA LEU A 162 -0.83 -4.28 -8.25
C LEU A 162 -1.76 -5.12 -7.34
N PRO A 163 -1.93 -6.42 -7.63
CA PRO A 163 -3.01 -7.23 -7.05
C PRO A 163 -2.91 -7.46 -5.55
N ASN A 164 -1.71 -7.35 -4.99
CA ASN A 164 -1.51 -7.46 -3.53
C ASN A 164 -1.84 -6.14 -2.81
N LEU A 165 -1.54 -4.99 -3.43
CA LEU A 165 -1.71 -3.68 -2.80
C LEU A 165 -3.17 -3.24 -2.85
N PHE A 166 -3.74 -3.34 -4.03
CA PHE A 166 -5.18 -3.22 -4.21
C PHE A 166 -5.64 -4.66 -4.26
N GLU A 167 -5.73 -5.32 -3.09
CA GLU A 167 -6.31 -6.66 -3.01
C GLU A 167 -7.53 -6.73 -3.92
N GLY A 168 -7.62 -7.83 -4.66
CA GLY A 168 -8.77 -8.12 -5.50
C GLY A 168 -9.95 -7.85 -4.63
N LEU A 169 -10.75 -6.88 -5.05
CA LEU A 169 -11.84 -6.44 -4.22
C LEU A 169 -12.63 -7.70 -3.95
N ASP A 170 -12.57 -8.22 -2.72
CA ASP A 170 -13.61 -9.13 -2.29
C ASP A 170 -14.85 -8.30 -2.56
N ASP A 171 -15.75 -8.83 -3.38
CA ASP A 171 -16.89 -8.07 -3.83
C ASP A 171 -17.62 -7.44 -2.60
N ALA A 172 -17.47 -8.03 -1.42
CA ALA A 172 -17.82 -7.52 -0.09
C ALA A 172 -17.14 -6.20 0.37
N SER A 173 -15.80 -6.01 0.28
CA SER A 173 -15.18 -4.76 0.78
C SER A 173 -15.44 -3.54 -0.10
N GLU A 174 -15.72 -3.74 -1.39
CA GLU A 174 -16.19 -2.67 -2.28
C GLU A 174 -17.45 -2.00 -1.72
N LEU A 175 -18.37 -2.83 -1.22
CA LEU A 175 -19.64 -2.36 -0.69
C LEU A 175 -19.45 -1.50 0.54
N LEU A 176 -18.34 -1.69 1.27
CA LEU A 176 -18.00 -0.94 2.47
C LEU A 176 -17.34 0.42 2.18
N LEU A 177 -17.06 0.77 0.91
CA LEU A 177 -16.68 2.15 0.57
C LEU A 177 -17.84 3.09 0.94
N PRO A 178 -17.59 4.12 1.79
CA PRO A 178 -18.62 5.08 2.17
C PRO A 178 -19.24 5.80 0.96
N ASP A 179 -20.54 6.13 1.08
CA ASP A 179 -21.31 6.69 -0.03
C ASP A 179 -20.92 8.13 -0.37
N ASP A 180 -20.76 8.97 0.65
CA ASP A 180 -20.35 10.35 0.45
C ASP A 180 -18.82 10.47 0.39
N LEU A 181 -18.32 10.71 -0.83
CA LEU A 181 -16.92 11.02 -1.12
C LEU A 181 -16.73 12.40 -1.77
N LEU A 182 -17.82 13.10 -2.11
CA LEU A 182 -17.77 14.38 -2.81
C LEU A 182 -17.86 15.58 -1.87
N SER A 183 -18.63 15.47 -0.78
CA SER A 183 -18.81 16.61 0.11
C SER A 183 -17.48 17.05 0.72
N GLU A 184 -17.38 18.31 1.14
CA GLU A 184 -16.21 18.78 1.88
C GLU A 184 -16.03 18.02 3.20
N GLY A 185 -17.12 17.61 3.86
CA GLY A 185 -17.08 16.84 5.10
C GLY A 185 -16.74 15.36 4.93
N SER A 186 -16.70 14.86 3.69
CA SER A 186 -16.45 13.45 3.40
C SER A 186 -15.03 13.02 3.78
N ILE A 187 -14.85 11.70 3.90
CA ILE A 187 -13.53 11.09 4.09
C ILE A 187 -12.55 11.53 2.99
N ALA A 188 -12.93 11.43 1.71
CA ALA A 188 -12.11 11.90 0.60
C ALA A 188 -11.90 13.43 0.61
N GLY A 189 -12.89 14.19 1.08
CA GLY A 189 -12.78 15.64 1.30
C GLY A 189 -11.67 16.01 2.28
N SER A 190 -11.54 15.25 3.37
CA SER A 190 -10.46 15.43 4.33
C SER A 190 -9.08 15.10 3.73
N PHE A 191 -8.96 14.04 2.92
CA PHE A 191 -7.70 13.75 2.19
C PHE A 191 -7.30 14.90 1.25
N ARG A 192 -8.25 15.52 0.55
CA ARG A 192 -7.99 16.68 -0.33
C ARG A 192 -7.48 17.89 0.43
N ARG A 193 -7.99 18.15 1.63
CA ARG A 193 -7.66 19.34 2.43
C ARG A 193 -6.37 19.20 3.24
N GLU A 194 -6.20 18.06 3.88
CA GLU A 194 -5.21 17.89 4.96
C GLU A 194 -3.86 17.36 4.46
N ILE A 195 -3.82 16.74 3.28
CA ILE A 195 -2.59 16.25 2.66
C ILE A 195 -2.26 17.15 1.48
N SER A 196 -1.14 17.86 1.55
CA SER A 196 -0.68 18.76 0.49
C SER A 196 0.13 18.02 -0.60
N ASP A 197 0.28 18.65 -1.77
CA ASP A 197 1.15 18.12 -2.83
C ASP A 197 2.63 18.13 -2.41
N ASP A 198 3.01 19.04 -1.51
CA ASP A 198 4.36 19.13 -0.94
C ASP A 198 4.66 17.95 0.00
N ASP A 199 3.67 17.50 0.79
CA ASP A 199 3.83 16.33 1.66
C ASP A 199 4.04 15.06 0.84
N CYS A 200 3.43 14.97 -0.35
CA CYS A 200 3.60 13.85 -1.25
C CYS A 200 4.90 13.90 -2.08
N GLN A 201 5.79 14.87 -1.86
CA GLN A 201 7.10 14.88 -2.53
C GLN A 201 8.01 13.74 -2.08
N ASP A 202 7.76 13.15 -0.91
CA ASP A 202 8.53 12.04 -0.37
C ASP A 202 7.59 10.85 -0.08
N VAL A 203 7.99 9.64 -0.48
CA VAL A 203 7.24 8.41 -0.21
C VAL A 203 7.11 8.12 1.30
N GLU A 204 8.01 8.67 2.12
CA GLU A 204 7.98 8.53 3.59
C GLU A 204 6.66 9.01 4.22
N ILE A 205 5.91 9.89 3.54
CA ILE A 205 4.56 10.30 3.97
C ILE A 205 3.66 9.08 4.27
N LEU A 206 3.76 8.01 3.49
CA LEU A 206 2.97 6.79 3.69
C LEU A 206 3.32 6.10 5.00
N GLY A 207 4.61 6.10 5.36
CA GLY A 207 5.10 5.60 6.64
C GLY A 207 4.54 6.41 7.82
N TRP A 208 4.56 7.74 7.72
CA TRP A 208 4.02 8.64 8.75
C TRP A 208 2.50 8.50 8.91
N LEU A 209 1.75 8.51 7.80
CA LEU A 209 0.30 8.33 7.78
C LEU A 209 -0.09 7.04 8.48
N TYR A 210 0.60 5.96 8.17
CA TYR A 210 0.39 4.67 8.81
C TYR A 210 0.73 4.68 10.30
N GLN A 211 1.90 5.18 10.68
CA GLN A 211 2.31 5.27 12.09
C GLN A 211 1.28 6.02 12.92
N PHE A 212 0.79 7.14 12.42
CA PHE A 212 -0.19 7.95 13.14
C PHE A 212 -1.58 7.32 13.11
N TYR A 213 -1.97 6.62 12.03
CA TYR A 213 -3.23 5.90 11.95
C TYR A 213 -3.38 4.88 13.09
N ILE A 214 -2.34 4.10 13.39
CA ILE A 214 -2.40 3.04 14.41
C ILE A 214 -2.12 3.52 15.84
N ALA A 215 -1.69 4.77 16.02
CA ALA A 215 -1.19 5.28 17.30
C ALA A 215 -2.19 5.14 18.46
N GLU A 216 -3.47 5.43 18.24
CA GLU A 216 -4.48 5.31 19.31
C GLU A 216 -4.78 3.85 19.68
N LYS A 217 -4.82 2.95 18.69
CA LYS A 217 -5.00 1.52 18.94
C LYS A 217 -3.80 0.96 19.70
N LYS A 218 -2.59 1.40 19.34
CA LYS A 218 -1.36 1.06 20.04
C LYS A 218 -1.44 1.45 21.53
N ASP A 219 -1.86 2.67 21.84
CA ASP A 219 -2.01 3.14 23.22
C ASP A 219 -3.09 2.36 23.98
N GLU A 220 -4.23 2.07 23.33
CA GLU A 220 -5.31 1.24 23.88
C GLU A 220 -4.83 -0.18 24.24
N VAL A 221 -4.11 -0.83 23.32
CA VAL A 221 -3.60 -2.19 23.51
C VAL A 221 -2.50 -2.22 24.57
N MET A 222 -1.60 -1.23 24.60
CA MET A 222 -0.58 -1.13 25.66
C MET A 222 -1.16 -0.82 27.05
N ALA A 223 -2.31 -0.16 27.13
CA ALA A 223 -3.01 0.05 28.40
C ALA A 223 -3.65 -1.25 28.95
N ARG A 224 -3.73 -2.32 28.16
CA ARG A 224 -4.26 -3.62 28.62
C ARG A 224 -3.31 -4.23 29.65
N LYS A 225 -3.88 -4.66 30.78
CA LYS A 225 -3.15 -5.37 31.85
C LYS A 225 -3.05 -6.89 31.63
N LYS A 226 -3.43 -7.36 30.45
CA LYS A 226 -3.50 -8.79 30.07
C LYS A 226 -2.67 -9.02 28.81
N ALA A 227 -2.46 -10.28 28.46
CA ALA A 227 -1.82 -10.66 27.21
C ALA A 227 -2.53 -10.00 26.01
N VAL A 228 -1.73 -9.52 25.06
CA VAL A 228 -2.22 -8.94 23.80
C VAL A 228 -2.71 -10.10 22.92
N PRO A 229 -3.97 -10.07 22.44
CA PRO A 229 -4.48 -11.11 21.55
C PRO A 229 -3.80 -11.02 20.18
N THR A 230 -3.75 -12.12 19.43
CA THR A 230 -2.97 -12.26 18.20
C THR A 230 -3.27 -11.15 17.18
N GLU A 231 -4.54 -10.79 17.04
CA GLU A 231 -5.04 -9.76 16.13
C GLU A 231 -4.55 -8.34 16.47
N ASP A 232 -4.20 -8.07 17.73
CA ASP A 232 -3.76 -6.76 18.23
C ASP A 232 -2.23 -6.66 18.36
N ILE A 233 -1.49 -7.76 18.18
CA ILE A 233 -0.02 -7.77 18.19
C ILE A 233 0.55 -6.69 17.24
N PRO A 234 0.08 -6.56 15.98
CA PRO A 234 0.61 -5.57 15.06
C PRO A 234 0.58 -4.15 15.62
N ALA A 235 -0.46 -3.77 16.36
CA ALA A 235 -0.60 -2.40 16.89
C ALA A 235 0.52 -2.02 17.87
N VAL A 236 1.10 -2.98 18.60
CA VAL A 236 2.13 -2.71 19.62
C VAL A 236 3.55 -3.06 19.18
N THR A 237 3.71 -3.93 18.19
CA THR A 237 5.04 -4.34 17.68
C THR A 237 5.52 -3.50 16.51
N GLN A 238 4.65 -2.70 15.89
CA GLN A 238 5.01 -1.80 14.79
C GLN A 238 5.72 -0.56 15.32
N LEU A 239 7.05 -0.64 15.35
CA LEU A 239 7.94 0.44 15.73
C LEU A 239 8.62 1.01 14.49
N PHE A 240 8.46 2.31 14.29
CA PHE A 240 9.12 3.01 13.19
C PHE A 240 10.60 3.19 13.52
N THR A 241 11.47 2.89 12.55
CA THR A 241 12.90 3.15 12.71
C THR A 241 13.21 4.56 12.23
N PRO A 242 13.69 5.49 13.08
CA PRO A 242 14.05 6.84 12.66
C PRO A 242 14.98 6.84 11.45
N HIS A 243 14.77 7.79 10.55
CA HIS A 243 15.48 7.85 9.26
C HIS A 243 17.01 7.79 9.40
N TRP A 244 17.60 8.47 10.39
CA TRP A 244 19.05 8.41 10.60
C TRP A 244 19.55 7.01 10.99
N ILE A 245 18.76 6.23 11.73
CA ILE A 245 19.10 4.83 12.08
C ILE A 245 19.02 3.96 10.85
N VAL A 246 17.98 4.14 10.03
CA VAL A 246 17.84 3.46 8.74
C VAL A 246 19.08 3.68 7.89
N ARG A 247 19.46 4.94 7.72
CA ARG A 247 20.65 5.31 6.95
C ARG A 247 21.92 4.72 7.51
N TYR A 248 22.13 4.87 8.81
CA TYR A 248 23.27 4.30 9.50
C TYR A 248 23.40 2.79 9.25
N LEU A 249 22.33 2.02 9.43
CA LEU A 249 22.38 0.57 9.25
C LEU A 249 22.67 0.17 7.81
N VAL A 250 22.02 0.80 6.83
CA VAL A 250 22.18 0.45 5.41
C VAL A 250 23.54 0.89 4.87
N GLU A 251 24.00 2.09 5.21
CA GLU A 251 25.32 2.60 4.79
C GLU A 251 26.46 1.70 5.33
N ASN A 252 26.35 1.26 6.59
CA ASN A 252 27.37 0.43 7.24
C ASN A 252 27.22 -1.09 6.97
N SER A 253 26.20 -1.51 6.21
CA SER A 253 26.03 -2.90 5.77
C SER A 253 26.18 -3.02 4.25
N LEU A 254 25.14 -2.61 3.50
CA LEU A 254 25.13 -2.60 2.03
C LEU A 254 26.24 -1.71 1.47
N GLY A 255 26.34 -0.46 1.97
CA GLY A 255 27.35 0.48 1.50
C GLY A 255 28.77 0.00 1.79
N ARG A 256 29.02 -0.50 3.00
CA ARG A 256 30.29 -1.12 3.39
C ARG A 256 30.67 -2.30 2.49
N LEU A 257 29.74 -3.21 2.24
CA LEU A 257 29.97 -4.36 1.35
C LEU A 257 30.37 -3.92 -0.06
N TRP A 258 29.74 -2.87 -0.58
CA TRP A 258 30.11 -2.29 -1.87
C TRP A 258 31.51 -1.69 -1.85
N LEU A 259 31.83 -0.85 -0.86
CA LEU A 259 33.15 -0.20 -0.73
C LEU A 259 34.30 -1.21 -0.55
N LEU A 260 34.05 -2.33 0.13
CA LEU A 260 35.04 -3.42 0.24
C LEU A 260 35.36 -4.05 -1.13
N ASN A 261 34.36 -4.18 -2.01
CA ASN A 261 34.51 -4.71 -3.36
C ASN A 261 34.94 -3.66 -4.39
N ARG A 262 34.74 -2.37 -4.10
CA ARG A 262 35.12 -1.20 -4.93
C ARG A 262 35.78 -0.11 -4.07
N PRO A 263 37.02 -0.30 -3.61
CA PRO A 263 37.67 0.67 -2.70
C PRO A 263 37.84 2.08 -3.27
N SER A 264 37.79 2.23 -4.60
CA SER A 264 37.85 3.53 -5.30
C SER A 264 36.49 4.15 -5.59
N SER A 265 35.39 3.54 -5.13
CA SER A 265 34.02 4.03 -5.34
C SER A 265 33.84 5.45 -4.76
N GLY A 266 33.12 6.29 -5.48
CA GLY A 266 32.78 7.65 -5.04
C GLY A 266 31.60 7.68 -4.06
N LEU A 267 30.89 6.56 -3.89
CA LEU A 267 29.65 6.48 -3.11
C LEU A 267 29.81 6.85 -1.63
N LYS A 268 31.02 6.71 -1.07
CA LYS A 268 31.29 7.12 0.32
C LYS A 268 30.89 8.58 0.56
N ALA A 269 31.03 9.47 -0.42
CA ALA A 269 30.64 10.88 -0.29
C ALA A 269 29.12 11.09 -0.13
N GLN A 270 28.30 10.10 -0.50
CA GLN A 270 26.84 10.13 -0.41
C GLN A 270 26.32 9.39 0.84
N MET A 271 27.22 8.85 1.67
CA MET A 271 26.92 8.06 2.87
C MET A 271 27.41 8.79 4.15
N PRO A 272 26.68 9.82 4.63
CA PRO A 272 27.09 10.66 5.76
C PRO A 272 27.10 9.96 7.13
N TYR A 273 26.45 8.81 7.26
CA TYR A 273 26.43 7.98 8.47
C TYR A 273 27.37 6.77 8.37
N TYR A 274 28.11 6.62 7.27
CA TYR A 274 29.14 5.61 7.12
C TYR A 274 30.29 5.83 8.11
N ILE A 275 30.70 4.74 8.78
CA ILE A 275 31.84 4.73 9.69
C ILE A 275 33.00 3.98 9.04
N ASP A 276 34.15 4.64 8.95
CA ASP A 276 35.40 3.99 8.60
C ASP A 276 35.75 2.92 9.63
N GLY A 277 35.92 1.68 9.15
CA GLY A 277 36.35 0.57 9.99
C GLY A 277 37.75 0.10 9.64
N GLU A 278 38.20 -0.93 10.35
CA GLU A 278 39.48 -1.58 10.08
C GLU A 278 39.46 -2.31 8.73
N ALA A 279 40.66 -2.65 8.23
CA ALA A 279 40.79 -3.41 7.00
C ALA A 279 40.22 -4.83 7.19
N GLU A 280 39.13 -5.12 6.49
CA GLU A 280 38.48 -6.43 6.50
C GLU A 280 38.91 -7.23 5.27
N THR A 281 39.40 -8.46 5.48
CA THR A 281 39.78 -9.36 4.38
C THR A 281 38.72 -10.43 4.11
N ASP A 282 37.91 -10.77 5.11
CA ASP A 282 36.83 -11.75 5.03
C ASP A 282 35.49 -11.05 4.76
N PHE A 283 35.10 -11.03 3.48
CA PHE A 283 33.86 -10.43 3.02
C PHE A 283 33.41 -11.07 1.71
N LEU A 284 32.10 -11.01 1.44
CA LEU A 284 31.50 -11.53 0.21
C LEU A 284 32.07 -10.82 -1.02
N LYS A 285 32.59 -11.59 -1.98
CA LYS A 285 33.11 -11.06 -3.24
C LYS A 285 31.99 -10.92 -4.25
N ILE A 286 31.82 -9.72 -4.78
CA ILE A 286 30.71 -9.35 -5.64
C ILE A 286 31.25 -8.72 -6.92
N ASN A 287 30.85 -9.28 -8.06
CA ASN A 287 31.30 -8.82 -9.36
C ASN A 287 30.37 -7.75 -9.94
N LYS A 288 29.07 -7.86 -9.69
CA LYS A 288 28.05 -6.96 -10.24
C LYS A 288 26.92 -6.70 -9.23
N PRO A 289 26.21 -5.56 -9.34
CA PRO A 289 25.17 -5.19 -8.37
C PRO A 289 24.06 -6.24 -8.16
N GLU A 290 23.68 -7.00 -9.20
CA GLU A 290 22.60 -8.01 -9.15
C GLU A 290 22.89 -9.20 -8.22
N GLU A 291 24.14 -9.41 -7.84
CA GLU A 291 24.54 -10.48 -6.92
C GLU A 291 24.26 -10.11 -5.44
N ILE A 292 24.03 -8.82 -5.14
CA ILE A 292 23.71 -8.36 -3.79
C ILE A 292 22.28 -8.78 -3.43
N LYS A 293 22.10 -9.49 -2.31
CA LYS A 293 20.78 -9.83 -1.76
C LYS A 293 20.58 -9.12 -0.43
N VAL A 294 19.55 -8.27 -0.34
CA VAL A 294 19.15 -7.56 0.87
C VAL A 294 17.81 -8.12 1.34
N LEU A 295 17.78 -8.66 2.55
CA LEU A 295 16.57 -9.16 3.19
C LEU A 295 16.27 -8.33 4.44
N ASP A 296 15.08 -7.75 4.50
CA ASP A 296 14.51 -7.24 5.75
C ASP A 296 13.44 -8.21 6.26
N PRO A 297 13.73 -9.03 7.31
CA PRO A 297 12.84 -10.10 7.76
C PRO A 297 11.65 -9.62 8.59
N ALA A 298 11.55 -8.32 8.89
CA ALA A 298 10.43 -7.71 9.62
C ALA A 298 10.21 -6.29 9.10
N CYS A 299 9.95 -6.18 7.80
CA CYS A 299 10.13 -4.95 7.07
C CYS A 299 9.11 -3.85 7.39
N GLY A 300 8.01 -4.18 8.07
CA GLY A 300 6.94 -3.23 8.37
C GLY A 300 6.46 -2.55 7.09
N SER A 301 6.47 -1.22 7.08
CA SER A 301 6.13 -0.40 5.91
C SER A 301 7.29 -0.15 4.93
N GLY A 302 8.41 -0.86 5.08
CA GLY A 302 9.51 -0.88 4.11
C GLY A 302 10.54 0.24 4.21
N HIS A 303 10.71 0.87 5.38
CA HIS A 303 11.66 2.00 5.54
C HIS A 303 13.12 1.62 5.24
N MET A 304 13.58 0.46 5.71
CA MET A 304 14.93 -0.01 5.37
C MET A 304 15.05 -0.31 3.88
N LEU A 305 14.04 -0.96 3.30
CA LEU A 305 14.04 -1.37 1.90
C LEU A 305 14.00 -0.17 0.94
N THR A 306 13.25 0.89 1.27
CA THR A 306 13.19 2.11 0.46
C THR A 306 14.50 2.88 0.47
N TYR A 307 15.24 2.91 1.59
CA TYR A 307 16.57 3.50 1.61
C TYR A 307 17.63 2.59 0.97
N ALA A 308 17.53 1.27 1.15
CA ALA A 308 18.36 0.31 0.44
C ALA A 308 18.17 0.42 -1.08
N PHE A 309 16.93 0.67 -1.55
CA PHE A 309 16.63 0.97 -2.96
C PHE A 309 17.42 2.19 -3.45
N ASP A 310 17.45 3.28 -2.68
CA ASP A 310 18.20 4.49 -3.05
C ASP A 310 19.69 4.21 -3.16
N LEU A 311 20.29 3.52 -2.17
CA LEU A 311 21.71 3.21 -2.20
C LEU A 311 22.06 2.23 -3.33
N LEU A 312 21.23 1.22 -3.58
CA LEU A 312 21.39 0.33 -4.74
C LEU A 312 21.29 1.10 -6.05
N SER A 313 20.38 2.07 -6.15
CA SER A 313 20.25 2.89 -7.35
C SER A 313 21.55 3.62 -7.68
N LEU A 314 22.19 4.21 -6.67
CA LEU A 314 23.50 4.84 -6.83
C LEU A 314 24.60 3.84 -7.20
N ILE A 315 24.55 2.61 -6.66
CA ILE A 315 25.49 1.53 -7.01
C ILE A 315 25.35 1.13 -8.49
N TYR A 316 24.12 0.91 -8.97
CA TYR A 316 23.89 0.58 -10.38
C TYR A 316 24.29 1.73 -11.32
N GLU A 317 24.02 2.98 -10.94
CA GLU A 317 24.46 4.16 -11.69
C GLU A 317 25.99 4.25 -11.78
N GLU A 318 26.71 3.98 -10.69
CA GLU A 318 28.19 3.96 -10.66
C GLU A 318 28.77 2.90 -11.61
N GLU A 319 28.12 1.74 -11.74
CA GLU A 319 28.53 0.68 -12.68
C GLU A 319 28.01 0.92 -14.12
N GLY A 320 27.34 2.04 -14.39
CA GLY A 320 26.98 2.49 -15.74
C GLY A 320 25.66 1.97 -16.29
N TYR A 321 24.76 1.47 -15.44
CA TYR A 321 23.43 1.02 -15.87
C TYR A 321 22.54 2.19 -16.26
N ALA A 322 21.60 1.95 -17.19
CA ALA A 322 20.67 2.98 -17.63
C ALA A 322 19.63 3.27 -16.53
N PRO A 323 19.42 4.55 -16.11
CA PRO A 323 18.51 4.89 -15.00
C PRO A 323 17.08 4.35 -15.14
N SER A 324 16.59 4.16 -16.38
CA SER A 324 15.26 3.61 -16.62
C SER A 324 15.13 2.12 -16.32
N GLU A 325 16.23 1.36 -16.31
CA GLU A 325 16.27 -0.09 -16.11
C GLU A 325 16.53 -0.46 -14.63
N ILE A 326 17.23 0.43 -13.91
CA ILE A 326 17.69 0.23 -12.54
C ILE A 326 16.56 -0.19 -11.57
N PRO A 327 15.38 0.46 -11.53
CA PRO A 327 14.32 0.05 -10.62
C PRO A 327 13.89 -1.41 -10.78
N GLY A 328 13.75 -1.86 -12.02
CA GLY A 328 13.36 -3.24 -12.33
C GLY A 328 14.43 -4.22 -11.85
N LEU A 329 15.70 -3.92 -12.10
CA LEU A 329 16.83 -4.74 -11.66
C LEU A 329 16.90 -4.84 -10.13
N ILE A 330 16.69 -3.73 -9.42
CA ILE A 330 16.69 -3.69 -7.96
C ILE A 330 15.59 -4.57 -7.38
N LEU A 331 14.35 -4.42 -7.86
CA LEU A 331 13.22 -5.18 -7.34
C LEU A 331 13.30 -6.67 -7.70
N GLN A 332 13.88 -7.01 -8.85
CA GLN A 332 14.04 -8.40 -9.29
C GLN A 332 15.18 -9.11 -8.56
N ASN A 333 16.31 -8.42 -8.36
CA ASN A 333 17.54 -9.08 -7.95
C ASN A 333 17.95 -8.78 -6.51
N ASN A 334 17.57 -7.65 -5.93
CA ASN A 334 18.24 -7.18 -4.72
C ASN A 334 17.35 -7.17 -3.48
N LEU A 335 16.12 -6.67 -3.57
CA LEU A 335 15.31 -6.37 -2.39
C LEU A 335 14.29 -7.47 -2.09
N TYR A 336 14.33 -7.97 -0.86
CA TYR A 336 13.43 -8.97 -0.31
C TYR A 336 12.94 -8.51 1.06
N GLY A 337 11.67 -8.78 1.38
CA GLY A 337 11.09 -8.44 2.67
C GLY A 337 10.15 -9.52 3.18
N LEU A 338 10.12 -9.70 4.50
CA LEU A 338 9.11 -10.51 5.19
C LEU A 338 8.37 -9.61 6.18
N GLU A 339 7.07 -9.83 6.33
CA GLU A 339 6.25 -9.10 7.29
C GLU A 339 5.04 -9.95 7.69
N ILE A 340 4.67 -9.94 8.98
CA ILE A 340 3.54 -10.72 9.50
C ILE A 340 2.20 -10.01 9.31
N CYS A 341 2.20 -8.68 9.21
CA CYS A 341 1.00 -7.89 9.02
C CYS A 341 0.72 -7.68 7.51
N PRO A 342 -0.38 -8.24 6.97
CA PRO A 342 -0.74 -8.10 5.54
C PRO A 342 -0.76 -6.64 5.08
N ARG A 343 -1.23 -5.75 5.94
CA ARG A 343 -1.39 -4.33 5.64
C ARG A 343 -0.06 -3.56 5.61
N ALA A 344 0.91 -4.00 6.41
CA ALA A 344 2.26 -3.45 6.37
C ALA A 344 3.00 -3.95 5.13
N THR A 345 2.84 -5.23 4.79
CA THR A 345 3.30 -5.83 3.52
C THR A 345 2.83 -5.02 2.31
N GLN A 346 1.53 -4.70 2.25
CA GLN A 346 0.98 -3.84 1.19
C GLN A 346 1.66 -2.47 1.11
N LEU A 347 1.84 -1.80 2.26
CA LEU A 347 2.49 -0.49 2.31
C LEU A 347 3.95 -0.54 1.86
N ALA A 348 4.70 -1.56 2.27
CA ALA A 348 6.09 -1.76 1.82
C ALA A 348 6.17 -1.96 0.31
N GLN A 349 5.26 -2.77 -0.27
CA GLN A 349 5.18 -2.94 -1.73
C GLN A 349 4.85 -1.62 -2.43
N LEU A 350 3.86 -0.86 -1.95
CA LEU A 350 3.52 0.44 -2.51
C LEU A 350 4.70 1.41 -2.46
N ALA A 351 5.39 1.49 -1.33
CA ALA A 351 6.51 2.41 -1.16
C ALA A 351 7.63 2.11 -2.17
N LEU A 352 7.98 0.84 -2.37
CA LEU A 352 8.98 0.42 -3.35
C LEU A 352 8.55 0.68 -4.81
N LEU A 353 7.27 0.49 -5.12
CA LEU A 353 6.73 0.80 -6.45
C LEU A 353 6.75 2.29 -6.75
N LEU A 354 6.41 3.13 -5.76
CA LEU A 354 6.46 4.58 -5.91
C LEU A 354 7.90 5.08 -6.05
N LYS A 355 8.85 4.51 -5.29
CA LYS A 355 10.29 4.78 -5.47
C LYS A 355 10.77 4.41 -6.87
N SER A 356 10.34 3.25 -7.36
CA SER A 356 10.65 2.81 -8.72
C SER A 356 10.07 3.75 -9.78
N ARG A 357 8.84 4.23 -9.58
CA ARG A 357 8.16 5.18 -10.46
C ARG A 357 8.73 6.59 -10.41
N GLU A 358 9.35 6.96 -9.28
CA GLU A 358 10.07 8.22 -9.12
C GLU A 358 11.30 8.27 -10.02
N GLN A 359 12.09 7.21 -10.03
CA GLN A 359 13.31 7.12 -10.83
C GLN A 359 13.01 6.82 -12.32
N SER A 360 12.02 5.98 -12.62
CA SER A 360 11.62 5.65 -13.99
C SER A 360 10.18 6.06 -14.29
N ARG A 361 10.01 7.04 -15.19
CA ARG A 361 8.67 7.55 -15.57
C ARG A 361 7.75 6.51 -16.19
N ARG A 362 8.33 5.46 -16.77
CA ARG A 362 7.61 4.41 -17.49
C ARG A 362 7.37 3.16 -16.63
N PHE A 363 7.77 3.18 -15.35
CA PHE A 363 7.74 1.99 -14.50
C PHE A 363 6.34 1.36 -14.31
N PHE A 364 5.27 2.15 -14.41
CA PHE A 364 3.90 1.63 -14.36
C PHE A 364 3.37 1.10 -15.70
N GLN A 365 4.18 1.12 -16.76
CA GLN A 365 3.84 0.41 -17.99
C GLN A 365 3.93 -1.10 -17.73
N PRO A 366 2.95 -1.90 -18.18
CA PRO A 366 2.93 -3.35 -17.94
C PRO A 366 4.24 -4.07 -18.30
N GLU A 367 4.94 -3.61 -19.33
CA GLU A 367 6.19 -4.21 -19.80
C GLU A 367 7.41 -3.92 -18.92
N GLN A 368 7.34 -2.87 -18.07
CA GLN A 368 8.43 -2.46 -17.17
C GLN A 368 8.15 -2.76 -15.70
N LEU A 369 6.89 -3.02 -15.35
CA LEU A 369 6.48 -3.20 -13.98
C LEU A 369 7.06 -4.50 -13.41
N VAL A 370 7.98 -4.36 -12.46
CA VAL A 370 8.47 -5.46 -11.63
C VAL A 370 7.82 -5.35 -10.26
N ARG A 371 7.26 -6.47 -9.77
CA ARG A 371 6.60 -6.51 -8.47
C ARG A 371 7.64 -6.66 -7.35
N PRO A 372 7.55 -5.88 -6.25
CA PRO A 372 8.43 -6.06 -5.10
C PRO A 372 8.27 -7.44 -4.47
N GLN A 373 9.37 -8.05 -4.03
CA GLN A 373 9.41 -9.36 -3.38
C GLN A 373 9.22 -9.24 -1.86
N ILE A 374 8.06 -8.72 -1.45
CA ILE A 374 7.67 -8.61 -0.03
C ILE A 374 6.61 -9.67 0.27
N LEU A 375 6.94 -10.61 1.15
CA LEU A 375 6.08 -11.73 1.50
C LEU A 375 5.39 -11.48 2.84
N GLU A 376 4.08 -11.69 2.85
CA GLU A 376 3.32 -11.86 4.06
C GLU A 376 3.62 -13.23 4.67
N LEU A 377 3.95 -13.26 5.96
CA LEU A 377 4.10 -14.51 6.71
C LEU A 377 2.71 -15.04 7.08
N GLN A 378 2.40 -16.25 6.59
CA GLN A 378 1.16 -16.94 6.87
C GLN A 378 1.40 -18.18 7.73
N ASP A 379 0.47 -18.45 8.63
CA ASP A 379 0.47 -19.68 9.42
C ASP A 379 0.21 -20.89 8.51
N VAL A 380 1.26 -21.65 8.20
CA VAL A 380 1.12 -22.93 7.51
C VAL A 380 1.00 -24.04 8.55
N ARG A 381 -0.17 -24.68 8.62
CA ARG A 381 -0.39 -25.85 9.48
C ARG A 381 -0.24 -27.12 8.65
N ILE A 382 0.89 -27.79 8.83
CA ILE A 382 1.19 -29.06 8.19
C ILE A 382 0.81 -30.18 9.15
N LYS A 383 0.03 -31.17 8.70
CA LYS A 383 -0.21 -32.38 9.51
C LYS A 383 1.05 -33.23 9.56
N GLY A 384 1.22 -34.02 10.62
CA GLY A 384 2.43 -34.87 10.77
C GLY A 384 2.67 -35.83 9.59
N GLU A 385 1.62 -36.28 8.92
CA GLU A 385 1.70 -37.12 7.72
C GLU A 385 2.12 -36.33 6.47
N GLU A 386 1.68 -35.08 6.33
CA GLU A 386 1.98 -34.19 5.19
C GLU A 386 3.40 -33.59 5.26
N LEU A 387 4.03 -33.61 6.44
CA LEU A 387 5.37 -33.05 6.63
C LEU A 387 6.43 -33.82 5.85
N ASN A 388 6.32 -35.15 5.80
CA ASN A 388 7.25 -35.99 5.05
C ASN A 388 7.14 -35.72 3.54
N ASP A 389 5.91 -35.59 3.03
CA ASP A 389 5.65 -35.27 1.63
C ASP A 389 6.24 -33.90 1.24
N TYR A 390 6.16 -32.91 2.14
CA TYR A 390 6.76 -31.59 1.92
C TYR A 390 8.28 -31.61 1.92
N ILE A 391 8.89 -32.35 2.84
CA ILE A 391 10.36 -32.50 2.92
C ILE A 391 10.89 -33.14 1.64
N GLU A 392 10.23 -34.20 1.16
CA GLU A 392 10.58 -34.89 -0.09
C GLU A 392 10.38 -33.98 -1.31
N ALA A 393 9.24 -33.28 -1.40
CA ALA A 393 8.95 -32.41 -2.55
C ALA A 393 9.91 -31.22 -2.68
N LEU A 394 10.43 -30.70 -1.57
CA LEU A 394 11.34 -29.56 -1.54
C LEU A 394 12.82 -29.95 -1.51
N GLY A 395 13.14 -31.25 -1.46
CA GLY A 395 14.51 -31.75 -1.37
C GLY A 395 15.22 -31.30 -0.08
N LEU A 396 14.48 -31.22 1.03
CA LEU A 396 14.99 -30.72 2.33
C LEU A 396 15.37 -31.87 3.28
N GLU A 397 15.56 -33.09 2.77
CA GLU A 397 15.82 -34.28 3.60
C GLU A 397 17.07 -34.09 4.47
N GLU A 398 18.08 -33.39 3.96
CA GLU A 398 19.34 -33.12 4.67
C GLU A 398 19.15 -32.20 5.89
N LEU A 399 18.21 -31.24 5.84
CA LEU A 399 17.96 -30.27 6.93
C LEU A 399 17.23 -30.89 8.13
N VAL A 400 16.46 -31.95 7.89
CA VAL A 400 15.68 -32.65 8.93
C VAL A 400 16.41 -33.89 9.46
N SER A 401 17.48 -34.33 8.78
CA SER A 401 18.26 -35.52 9.14
C SER A 401 19.21 -35.38 10.34
N VAL A 402 19.26 -34.21 11.00
CA VAL A 402 20.09 -34.02 12.20
C VAL A 402 19.22 -33.79 13.42
N GLN A 403 18.70 -34.88 13.99
CA GLN A 403 18.87 -35.21 15.41
C GLN A 403 18.16 -36.52 15.74
N GLY A 404 18.95 -37.51 16.15
CA GLY A 404 18.50 -38.58 17.02
C GLY A 404 19.70 -39.35 17.57
N PRO A 405 19.63 -39.90 18.79
CA PRO A 405 18.86 -39.53 19.98
C PRO A 405 19.58 -38.53 20.90
#